data_AF-J0DAU6-F1
#
_entry.id   AF-J0DAU6-F1
#
_cell.length_a   1.000
_cell.length_b   1.000
_cell.length_c   1.000
_cell.angle_alpha   90.00
_cell.angle_beta   90.00
_cell.angle_gamma   90.00
#
_symmetry.space_group_name_H-M   'P 1'
#
loop_
_entity.id
_entity.type
_entity.pdbx_description
1 polymer ?
#
loop_
_entity_poly.entity_id
_entity_poly.type
_entity_poly.pdbx_seq_one_letter_code
_entity_poly.pdbx_strand_id
1 'polypeptide(L)'
;MASSLRVGRHRNPLFELSCTCRALRRFCVPRIFRFVDLNLTPPAASVLPVISNTRGVFFGHRGLDQPRLSAFLGTAEKLRDAYFDSVVTCLPAMLRLPALDHLSVSNAAWASIRTSFPVPKALAPLRVLRLFTKDRVEMLAHQSLDLSLEAEWIAELCPQLRTHLEVLALPAESVRVSLITASPWPHLRELFLYGCCPILDAPLLQMFDMLPKLRAFILAVAVARGQAPLILCPRNSRRSPDISGLRRLTLASTSPKDGIFVHVPPELEELSLRDVPRFYTRSPWGRTPLDQAYGTHVLSCGDVLSIFRTMPRLAALNHLELVVIEDEHELDLLAYIAGSCSQLASFEFHCYRNVSEYDDLVSAPLAVPLDALGKALATFPSLRVVRLNIDLPWSEFTISQYYDRGFGDGSTYAQTIAQTIARAVPWLDAVCVLVRDASNLYRWNMWTVDERCGDVQLTAFERLRGVQYKQTSDI
;
A
#
# COMPACT_ATOMS: atom_id res chain seq x y z
N MET A 1 -30.92 16.63 -13.57
CA MET A 1 -30.14 15.37 -13.70
C MET A 1 -28.71 15.47 -13.19
N ALA A 2 -28.05 16.63 -13.19
CA ALA A 2 -26.59 16.71 -12.98
C ALA A 2 -26.08 16.98 -11.54
N SER A 3 -26.95 17.28 -10.55
CA SER A 3 -26.47 17.72 -9.23
C SER A 3 -26.13 16.60 -8.24
N SER A 4 -26.68 15.38 -8.41
CA SER A 4 -26.50 14.28 -7.45
C SER A 4 -25.52 13.17 -7.88
N LEU A 5 -25.06 13.19 -9.14
CA LEU A 5 -24.16 12.18 -9.69
C LEU A 5 -22.86 12.84 -10.13
N ARG A 6 -21.78 12.62 -9.38
CA ARG A 6 -20.44 12.97 -9.86
C ARG A 6 -19.94 11.80 -10.71
N VAL A 7 -19.92 12.02 -12.02
CA VAL A 7 -19.06 11.24 -12.91
C VAL A 7 -17.62 11.64 -12.57
N GLY A 8 -16.70 10.68 -12.49
CA GLY A 8 -15.33 10.88 -11.96
C GLY A 8 -14.70 12.22 -12.36
N ARG A 9 -13.95 12.83 -11.43
CA ARG A 9 -13.53 14.26 -11.33
C ARG A 9 -12.84 14.92 -12.56
N HIS A 10 -12.79 14.28 -13.72
CA HIS A 10 -12.31 14.84 -14.98
C HIS A 10 -13.48 15.16 -15.91
N ARG A 11 -13.34 16.22 -16.74
CA ARG A 11 -14.28 16.48 -17.84
C ARG A 11 -14.27 15.28 -18.79
N ASN A 12 -15.24 14.38 -18.67
CA ASN A 12 -15.39 13.26 -19.59
C ASN A 12 -15.80 13.82 -20.96
N PRO A 13 -15.00 13.69 -22.03
CA PRO A 13 -15.31 14.28 -23.34
C PRO A 13 -16.63 13.71 -23.92
N LEU A 14 -17.06 12.54 -23.46
CA LEU A 14 -18.34 11.97 -23.85
C LEU A 14 -19.53 12.74 -23.28
N PHE A 15 -19.36 13.53 -22.21
CA PHE A 15 -20.43 14.30 -21.60
C PHE A 15 -20.98 15.36 -22.56
N GLU A 16 -20.11 16.17 -23.17
CA GLU A 16 -20.51 17.17 -24.17
C GLU A 16 -21.17 16.50 -25.38
N LEU A 17 -20.61 15.37 -25.85
CA LEU A 17 -21.20 14.58 -26.93
C LEU A 17 -22.60 14.04 -26.57
N SER A 18 -22.84 13.66 -25.30
CA SER A 18 -24.15 13.15 -24.86
C SER A 18 -25.26 14.21 -24.84
N CYS A 19 -24.88 15.49 -24.81
CA CYS A 19 -25.79 16.62 -24.81
C CYS A 19 -26.31 16.95 -26.22
N THR A 20 -25.61 16.51 -27.28
CA THR A 20 -25.89 16.90 -28.68
C THR A 20 -27.20 16.32 -29.24
N CYS A 21 -27.42 15.00 -29.14
CA CYS A 21 -28.62 14.36 -29.67
C CYS A 21 -28.97 13.06 -28.94
N ARG A 22 -30.19 12.54 -29.15
CA ARG A 22 -30.70 11.32 -28.50
C ARG A 22 -29.87 10.07 -28.86
N ALA A 23 -29.37 9.96 -30.09
CA ALA A 23 -28.57 8.82 -30.54
C ALA A 23 -27.21 8.79 -29.82
N LEU A 24 -26.48 9.90 -29.83
CA LEU A 24 -25.21 10.03 -29.12
C LEU A 24 -25.38 9.86 -27.62
N ARG A 25 -26.47 10.37 -27.03
CA ARG A 25 -26.80 10.11 -25.63
C ARG A 25 -26.93 8.62 -25.30
N ARG A 26 -27.64 7.85 -26.11
CA ARG A 26 -27.78 6.39 -25.91
C ARG A 26 -26.44 5.66 -25.92
N PHE A 27 -25.48 6.14 -26.71
CA PHE A 27 -24.14 5.56 -26.81
C PHE A 27 -23.19 6.03 -25.71
N CYS A 28 -23.21 7.32 -25.40
CA CYS A 28 -22.29 7.96 -24.46
C CYS A 28 -22.67 7.67 -23.01
N VAL A 29 -23.95 7.70 -22.65
CA VAL A 29 -24.42 7.59 -21.25
C VAL A 29 -23.91 6.32 -20.54
N PRO A 30 -23.99 5.10 -21.11
CA PRO A 30 -23.44 3.91 -20.45
C PRO A 30 -21.93 3.98 -20.17
N ARG A 31 -21.18 4.72 -21.00
CA ARG A 31 -19.73 4.91 -20.83
C ARG A 31 -19.39 6.01 -19.84
N ILE A 32 -20.17 7.09 -19.85
CA ILE A 32 -20.06 8.19 -18.88
C ILE A 32 -20.32 7.66 -17.47
N PHE A 33 -21.41 6.91 -17.29
CA PHE A 33 -21.81 6.35 -16.00
C PHE A 33 -21.28 4.93 -15.77
N ARG A 34 -20.18 4.55 -16.45
CA ARG A 34 -19.51 3.27 -16.19
C ARG A 34 -19.08 3.15 -14.73
N PHE A 35 -18.63 4.28 -14.16
CA PHE A 35 -18.34 4.44 -12.74
C PHE A 35 -19.15 5.58 -12.16
N VAL A 36 -19.82 5.33 -11.05
CA VAL A 36 -20.67 6.31 -10.37
C VAL A 36 -20.15 6.53 -8.96
N ASP A 37 -19.94 7.79 -8.60
CA ASP A 37 -19.66 8.20 -7.23
C ASP A 37 -20.97 8.65 -6.55
N LEU A 38 -21.39 7.90 -5.54
CA LEU A 38 -22.61 8.13 -4.76
C LEU A 38 -22.28 8.85 -3.43
N ASN A 39 -21.53 9.95 -3.51
CA ASN A 39 -21.10 10.71 -2.33
C ASN A 39 -22.09 11.74 -1.78
N LEU A 40 -23.11 12.17 -2.54
CA LEU A 40 -23.75 13.48 -2.25
C LEU A 40 -25.26 13.56 -2.25
N THR A 41 -26.00 12.54 -2.66
CA THR A 41 -27.46 12.41 -2.48
C THR A 41 -27.90 11.17 -3.26
N PRO A 42 -28.93 10.43 -2.81
CA PRO A 42 -29.42 9.31 -3.59
C PRO A 42 -29.87 9.80 -4.97
N PRO A 43 -29.54 9.07 -6.05
CA PRO A 43 -29.97 9.42 -7.39
C PRO A 43 -31.50 9.49 -7.41
N ALA A 44 -32.05 10.54 -8.03
CA ALA A 44 -33.49 10.63 -8.26
C ALA A 44 -33.97 9.37 -9.00
N ALA A 45 -35.21 8.92 -8.76
CA ALA A 45 -35.76 7.70 -9.38
C ALA A 45 -35.62 7.70 -10.91
N SER A 46 -35.63 8.88 -11.53
CA SER A 46 -35.38 9.10 -12.96
C SER A 46 -34.02 8.62 -13.48
N VAL A 47 -33.04 8.37 -12.59
CA VAL A 47 -31.68 7.96 -12.96
C VAL A 47 -31.46 6.46 -12.83
N LEU A 48 -32.37 5.73 -12.17
CA LEU A 48 -32.29 4.27 -12.03
C LEU A 48 -32.12 3.51 -13.37
N PRO A 49 -32.78 3.90 -14.49
CA PRO A 49 -32.57 3.24 -15.78
C PRO A 49 -31.18 3.47 -16.40
N VAL A 50 -30.51 4.57 -16.05
CA VAL A 50 -29.13 4.83 -16.48
C VAL A 50 -28.16 4.01 -15.63
N ILE A 51 -28.49 3.89 -14.35
CA ILE A 51 -27.70 3.19 -13.35
C ILE A 51 -27.69 1.67 -13.55
N SER A 52 -28.72 1.08 -14.14
CA SER A 52 -28.75 -0.36 -14.44
C SER A 52 -27.63 -0.84 -15.38
N ASN A 53 -26.93 0.09 -16.04
CA ASN A 53 -25.74 -0.18 -16.86
C ASN A 53 -24.42 0.17 -16.16
N THR A 54 -24.46 0.57 -14.88
CA THR A 54 -23.28 0.90 -14.10
C THR A 54 -22.45 -0.35 -13.90
N ARG A 55 -21.15 -0.26 -14.21
CA ARG A 55 -20.21 -1.34 -13.96
C ARG A 55 -19.56 -1.22 -12.59
N GLY A 56 -19.27 0.01 -12.16
CA GLY A 56 -18.59 0.27 -10.89
C GLY A 56 -19.21 1.39 -10.07
N VAL A 57 -19.22 1.24 -8.74
CA VAL A 57 -19.78 2.26 -7.84
C VAL A 57 -18.81 2.55 -6.69
N PHE A 58 -18.66 3.83 -6.38
CA PHE A 58 -17.99 4.30 -5.16
C PHE A 58 -19.02 4.87 -4.19
N PHE A 59 -18.94 4.44 -2.93
CA PHE A 59 -19.79 4.83 -1.84
C PHE A 59 -18.95 5.47 -0.75
N GLY A 60 -18.96 6.80 -0.63
CA GLY A 60 -18.23 7.46 0.45
C GLY A 60 -19.00 7.58 1.76
N HIS A 61 -18.38 8.31 2.67
CA HIS A 61 -18.70 8.30 4.10
C HIS A 61 -20.10 8.82 4.48
N ARG A 62 -20.83 9.50 3.58
CA ARG A 62 -22.09 10.18 3.92
C ARG A 62 -23.32 9.31 3.63
N GLY A 63 -23.71 8.55 4.66
CA GLY A 63 -25.09 8.21 5.02
C GLY A 63 -26.05 7.94 3.86
N LEU A 64 -25.80 6.87 3.09
CA LEU A 64 -26.87 6.29 2.28
C LEU A 64 -27.85 5.56 3.20
N ASP A 65 -29.09 6.03 3.19
CA ASP A 65 -30.20 5.37 3.85
C ASP A 65 -30.38 3.93 3.31
N GLN A 66 -30.44 2.94 4.21
CA GLN A 66 -30.40 1.50 3.90
C GLN A 66 -31.50 1.05 2.91
N PRO A 67 -32.76 1.52 3.00
CA PRO A 67 -33.80 1.18 2.03
C PRO A 67 -33.47 1.66 0.62
N ARG A 68 -32.84 2.82 0.49
CA ARG A 68 -32.48 3.40 -0.82
C ARG A 68 -31.32 2.67 -1.46
N LEU A 69 -30.34 2.28 -0.66
CA LEU A 69 -29.24 1.44 -1.12
C LEU A 69 -29.75 0.05 -1.53
N SER A 70 -30.67 -0.53 -0.76
CA SER A 70 -31.30 -1.80 -1.12
C SER A 70 -32.09 -1.70 -2.44
N ALA A 71 -32.86 -0.62 -2.64
CA ALA A 71 -33.55 -0.36 -3.90
C ALA A 71 -32.57 -0.18 -5.07
N PHE A 72 -31.46 0.53 -4.84
CA PHE A 72 -30.39 0.66 -5.84
C PHE A 72 -29.81 -0.70 -6.22
N LEU A 73 -29.38 -1.49 -5.23
CA LEU A 73 -28.76 -2.81 -5.44
C LEU A 73 -29.74 -3.76 -6.15
N GLY A 74 -31.03 -3.69 -5.84
CA GLY A 74 -32.08 -4.46 -6.54
C GLY A 74 -32.23 -4.15 -8.03
N THR A 75 -31.75 -2.99 -8.50
CA THR A 75 -31.76 -2.61 -9.93
C THR A 75 -30.40 -2.75 -10.62
N ALA A 76 -29.34 -3.04 -9.85
CA ALA A 76 -27.94 -3.00 -10.29
C ALA A 76 -27.42 -4.39 -10.69
N GLU A 77 -28.18 -5.14 -11.50
CA GLU A 77 -27.84 -6.51 -11.90
C GLU A 77 -26.51 -6.63 -12.66
N LYS A 78 -26.03 -5.55 -13.27
CA LYS A 78 -24.76 -5.51 -14.04
C LYS A 78 -23.58 -4.96 -13.24
N LEU A 79 -23.77 -4.65 -11.95
CA LEU A 79 -22.72 -4.12 -11.09
C LEU A 79 -21.63 -5.17 -10.89
N ARG A 80 -20.39 -4.82 -11.28
CA ARG A 80 -19.22 -5.70 -11.19
C ARG A 80 -18.24 -5.24 -10.11
N ASP A 81 -18.03 -3.93 -10.03
CA ASP A 81 -17.05 -3.30 -9.15
C ASP A 81 -17.75 -2.47 -8.07
N ALA A 82 -17.40 -2.65 -6.80
CA ALA A 82 -17.93 -1.82 -5.71
C ALA A 82 -16.86 -1.41 -4.70
N TYR A 83 -16.85 -0.13 -4.34
CA TYR A 83 -15.88 0.50 -3.46
C TYR A 83 -16.59 1.26 -2.34
N PHE A 84 -16.22 1.03 -1.08
CA PHE A 84 -16.80 1.70 0.10
C PHE A 84 -15.75 2.40 0.92
N ASP A 85 -16.11 3.52 1.54
CA ASP A 85 -15.22 4.27 2.44
C ASP A 85 -15.66 4.27 3.92
N SER A 86 -16.79 3.65 4.26
CA SER A 86 -17.18 3.38 5.67
C SER A 86 -18.44 2.54 5.90
N VAL A 87 -19.22 2.19 4.86
CA VAL A 87 -20.58 1.64 5.05
C VAL A 87 -20.60 0.11 4.96
N VAL A 88 -20.74 -0.58 6.10
CA VAL A 88 -20.74 -2.06 6.15
C VAL A 88 -22.13 -2.68 6.27
N THR A 89 -23.17 -1.91 6.60
CA THR A 89 -24.54 -2.43 6.80
C THR A 89 -25.17 -3.03 5.54
N CYS A 90 -24.65 -2.71 4.35
CA CYS A 90 -25.13 -3.22 3.07
C CYS A 90 -24.32 -4.41 2.54
N LEU A 91 -23.19 -4.75 3.18
CA LEU A 91 -22.28 -5.80 2.74
C LEU A 91 -23.00 -7.13 2.42
N PRO A 92 -23.93 -7.65 3.25
CA PRO A 92 -24.66 -8.87 2.92
C PRO A 92 -25.53 -8.77 1.66
N ALA A 93 -26.13 -7.61 1.38
CA ALA A 93 -26.96 -7.42 0.20
C ALA A 93 -26.11 -7.41 -1.08
N MET A 94 -24.91 -6.85 -0.99
CA MET A 94 -23.98 -6.76 -2.10
C MET A 94 -23.33 -8.07 -2.46
N LEU A 95 -22.95 -8.83 -1.44
CA LEU A 95 -22.41 -10.17 -1.62
C LEU A 95 -23.40 -11.10 -2.33
N ARG A 96 -24.70 -10.75 -2.41
CA ARG A 96 -25.70 -11.50 -3.19
C ARG A 96 -25.83 -11.06 -4.65
N LEU A 97 -25.15 -9.99 -5.07
CA LEU A 97 -25.25 -9.49 -6.44
C LEU A 97 -24.56 -10.44 -7.42
N PRO A 98 -25.29 -11.08 -8.35
CA PRO A 98 -24.75 -12.19 -9.13
C PRO A 98 -23.60 -11.80 -10.08
N ALA A 99 -23.54 -10.52 -10.51
CA ALA A 99 -22.50 -10.02 -11.39
C ALA A 99 -21.30 -9.40 -10.66
N LEU A 100 -21.37 -9.27 -9.33
CA LEU A 100 -20.30 -8.62 -8.56
C LEU A 100 -19.06 -9.51 -8.57
N ASP A 101 -17.96 -8.99 -9.13
CA ASP A 101 -16.68 -9.70 -9.19
C ASP A 101 -15.57 -8.97 -8.41
N HIS A 102 -15.77 -7.71 -8.03
CA HIS A 102 -14.81 -6.92 -7.25
C HIS A 102 -15.52 -6.14 -6.13
N LEU A 103 -15.08 -6.38 -4.91
CA LEU A 103 -15.52 -5.67 -3.73
C LEU A 103 -14.33 -5.14 -2.93
N SER A 104 -14.32 -3.84 -2.66
CA SER A 104 -13.35 -3.18 -1.81
C SER A 104 -14.07 -2.35 -0.76
N VAL A 105 -13.79 -2.59 0.51
CA VAL A 105 -14.38 -1.87 1.64
C VAL A 105 -13.25 -1.24 2.43
N SER A 106 -13.21 0.08 2.48
CA SER A 106 -12.32 0.86 3.32
C SER A 106 -13.08 1.36 4.56
N ASN A 107 -12.37 1.44 5.68
CA ASN A 107 -12.88 1.86 7.00
C ASN A 107 -14.14 1.11 7.42
N ALA A 108 -14.12 -0.22 7.29
CA ALA A 108 -15.26 -1.03 7.69
C ALA A 108 -15.58 -0.81 9.17
N ALA A 109 -16.69 -0.13 9.45
CA ALA A 109 -17.23 0.05 10.79
C ALA A 109 -17.90 -1.25 11.29
N TRP A 110 -17.10 -2.27 11.60
CA TRP A 110 -17.57 -3.59 12.03
C TRP A 110 -18.47 -3.54 13.27
N ALA A 111 -18.23 -2.62 14.20
CA ALA A 111 -19.12 -2.37 15.34
C ALA A 111 -20.57 -1.98 14.93
N SER A 112 -20.76 -1.47 13.70
CA SER A 112 -22.08 -1.16 13.16
C SER A 112 -22.75 -2.35 12.46
N ILE A 113 -22.00 -3.40 12.12
CA ILE A 113 -22.60 -4.69 11.79
C ILE A 113 -23.09 -5.25 13.12
N ARG A 114 -24.36 -5.01 13.44
CA ARG A 114 -24.97 -5.72 14.56
C ARG A 114 -24.87 -7.23 14.28
N THR A 115 -24.89 -8.06 15.32
CA THR A 115 -24.98 -9.53 15.30
C THR A 115 -26.11 -10.12 14.43
N SER A 116 -26.90 -9.27 13.77
CA SER A 116 -28.13 -9.59 13.03
C SER A 116 -27.93 -9.87 11.53
N PHE A 117 -26.72 -9.70 10.98
CA PHE A 117 -26.46 -9.96 9.57
C PHE A 117 -25.52 -11.16 9.40
N PRO A 118 -26.04 -12.39 9.18
CA PRO A 118 -25.19 -13.53 8.84
C PRO A 118 -24.59 -13.36 7.44
N VAL A 119 -23.45 -13.99 7.19
CA VAL A 119 -22.90 -14.07 5.83
C VAL A 119 -23.94 -14.76 4.92
N PRO A 120 -24.26 -14.20 3.74
CA PRO A 120 -25.19 -14.85 2.84
C PRO A 120 -24.71 -16.25 2.45
N LYS A 121 -25.61 -17.25 2.49
CA LYS A 121 -25.33 -18.63 2.05
C LYS A 121 -24.96 -18.76 0.56
N ALA A 122 -25.36 -17.78 -0.23
CA ALA A 122 -25.06 -17.70 -1.65
C ALA A 122 -24.36 -16.37 -1.90
N LEU A 123 -23.09 -16.47 -2.29
CA LEU A 123 -22.24 -15.32 -2.58
C LEU A 123 -22.06 -15.16 -4.09
N ALA A 124 -21.84 -13.93 -4.50
CA ALA A 124 -21.33 -13.59 -5.80
C ALA A 124 -19.97 -14.29 -6.03
N PRO A 125 -19.63 -14.67 -7.27
CA PRO A 125 -18.36 -15.28 -7.61
C PRO A 125 -17.23 -14.23 -7.60
N LEU A 126 -16.97 -13.65 -6.43
CA LEU A 126 -15.98 -12.59 -6.25
C LEU A 126 -14.60 -13.07 -6.67
N ARG A 127 -13.95 -12.27 -7.50
CA ARG A 127 -12.54 -12.42 -7.90
C ARG A 127 -11.63 -11.52 -7.08
N VAL A 128 -12.13 -10.38 -6.60
CA VAL A 128 -11.37 -9.45 -5.76
C VAL A 128 -12.17 -9.13 -4.50
N LEU A 129 -11.57 -9.41 -3.35
CA LEU A 129 -12.07 -8.97 -2.05
C LEU A 129 -10.96 -8.20 -1.33
N ARG A 130 -11.28 -6.96 -0.95
CA ARG A 130 -10.38 -6.08 -0.21
C ARG A 130 -11.11 -5.49 0.97
N LEU A 131 -10.66 -5.80 2.17
CA LEU A 131 -11.14 -5.18 3.40
C LEU A 131 -9.98 -4.36 3.94
N PHE A 132 -10.14 -3.05 4.03
CA PHE A 132 -9.16 -2.09 4.49
C PHE A 132 -9.74 -1.25 5.62
N THR A 133 -8.91 -0.87 6.57
CA THR A 133 -9.25 0.16 7.56
C THR A 133 -8.05 1.09 7.63
N LYS A 134 -8.29 2.37 7.38
CA LYS A 134 -7.27 3.39 7.51
C LYS A 134 -6.90 3.55 8.99
N ASP A 135 -5.64 3.83 9.27
CA ASP A 135 -5.14 4.11 10.62
C ASP A 135 -5.39 2.95 11.61
N ARG A 136 -5.55 1.71 11.08
CA ARG A 136 -5.98 0.54 11.84
C ARG A 136 -5.07 0.17 13.01
N VAL A 137 -3.76 0.22 12.78
CA VAL A 137 -2.76 -0.05 13.83
C VAL A 137 -2.86 1.00 14.94
N GLU A 138 -3.12 2.26 14.59
CA GLU A 138 -3.34 3.32 15.57
C GLU A 138 -4.62 3.09 16.37
N MET A 139 -5.73 2.71 15.71
CA MET A 139 -6.98 2.37 16.40
C MET A 139 -6.80 1.21 17.40
N LEU A 140 -6.03 0.17 17.02
CA LEU A 140 -5.72 -0.96 17.89
C LEU A 140 -4.80 -0.59 19.04
N ALA A 141 -3.84 0.31 18.82
CA ALA A 141 -3.00 0.85 19.89
C ALA A 141 -3.84 1.50 21.01
N HIS A 142 -4.97 2.11 20.64
CA HIS A 142 -5.93 2.70 21.58
C HIS A 142 -6.95 1.67 22.14
N GLN A 143 -6.81 0.38 21.85
CA GLN A 143 -7.72 -0.71 22.26
C GLN A 143 -9.19 -0.45 21.90
N SER A 144 -9.42 0.24 20.78
CA SER A 144 -10.74 0.77 20.42
C SER A 144 -11.60 -0.17 19.55
N LEU A 145 -11.13 -1.39 19.25
CA LEU A 145 -11.75 -2.30 18.29
C LEU A 145 -12.01 -3.69 18.89
N ASP A 146 -13.26 -4.13 18.86
CA ASP A 146 -13.61 -5.55 19.00
C ASP A 146 -13.48 -6.25 17.63
N LEU A 147 -12.58 -7.21 17.57
CA LEU A 147 -12.23 -7.95 16.36
C LEU A 147 -13.05 -9.23 16.17
N SER A 148 -13.82 -9.64 17.18
CA SER A 148 -14.47 -10.95 17.23
C SER A 148 -15.43 -11.13 16.05
N LEU A 149 -16.29 -10.13 15.82
CA LEU A 149 -17.26 -10.17 14.73
C LEU A 149 -16.58 -10.12 13.34
N GLU A 150 -15.52 -9.32 13.18
CA GLU A 150 -14.76 -9.24 11.94
C GLU A 150 -14.11 -10.60 11.62
N ALA A 151 -13.49 -11.22 12.63
CA ALA A 151 -12.86 -12.54 12.50
C ALA A 151 -13.88 -13.64 12.18
N GLU A 152 -15.05 -13.63 12.84
CA GLU A 152 -16.15 -14.56 12.54
C GLU A 152 -16.63 -14.40 11.09
N TRP A 153 -16.87 -13.16 10.65
CA TRP A 153 -17.28 -12.86 9.28
C TRP A 153 -16.25 -13.32 8.25
N ILE A 154 -14.97 -13.03 8.48
CA ILE A 154 -13.88 -13.47 7.59
C ILE A 154 -13.82 -15.00 7.54
N ALA A 155 -13.96 -15.68 8.68
CA ALA A 155 -13.94 -17.12 8.78
C ALA A 155 -15.12 -17.79 8.05
N GLU A 156 -16.31 -17.18 8.06
CA GLU A 156 -17.48 -17.68 7.34
C GLU A 156 -17.44 -17.36 5.84
N LEU A 157 -16.88 -16.19 5.47
CA LEU A 157 -16.84 -15.69 4.09
C LEU A 157 -15.78 -16.39 3.24
N CYS A 158 -14.56 -16.55 3.76
CA CYS A 158 -13.41 -17.04 3.00
C CYS A 158 -13.61 -18.44 2.38
N PRO A 159 -14.14 -19.45 3.11
CA PRO A 159 -14.35 -20.79 2.55
C PRO A 159 -15.27 -20.80 1.33
N GLN A 160 -16.29 -19.92 1.32
CA GLN A 160 -17.27 -19.83 0.24
C GLN A 160 -16.70 -19.16 -1.03
N LEU A 161 -15.72 -18.26 -0.87
CA LEU A 161 -15.12 -17.50 -1.98
C LEU A 161 -13.83 -18.13 -2.54
N ARG A 162 -13.26 -19.11 -1.83
CA ARG A 162 -11.94 -19.69 -2.09
C ARG A 162 -11.70 -20.14 -3.53
N THR A 163 -12.73 -20.69 -4.19
CA THR A 163 -12.62 -21.23 -5.55
C THR A 163 -12.68 -20.17 -6.66
N HIS A 164 -12.98 -18.91 -6.33
CA HIS A 164 -13.14 -17.83 -7.31
C HIS A 164 -12.16 -16.68 -7.11
N LEU A 165 -11.70 -16.46 -5.88
CA LEU A 165 -10.85 -15.32 -5.54
C LEU A 165 -9.48 -15.39 -6.23
N GLU A 166 -9.11 -14.27 -6.82
CA GLU A 166 -7.80 -13.98 -7.41
C GLU A 166 -6.99 -13.00 -6.56
N VAL A 167 -7.66 -12.09 -5.84
CA VAL A 167 -7.05 -11.10 -4.97
C VAL A 167 -7.79 -11.06 -3.64
N LEU A 168 -7.03 -11.20 -2.55
CA LEU A 168 -7.54 -11.16 -1.19
C LEU A 168 -6.69 -10.19 -0.35
N ALA A 169 -7.30 -9.13 0.16
CA ALA A 169 -6.67 -8.26 1.14
C ALA A 169 -7.49 -8.22 2.44
N LEU A 170 -6.86 -8.57 3.55
CA LEU A 170 -7.51 -8.71 4.85
C LEU A 170 -6.66 -8.10 5.97
N PRO A 171 -7.29 -7.59 7.03
CA PRO A 171 -6.59 -7.25 8.27
C PRO A 171 -6.13 -8.53 8.94
N ALA A 172 -4.83 -8.67 9.17
CA ALA A 172 -4.22 -9.94 9.50
C ALA A 172 -4.60 -10.40 10.91
N GLU A 173 -4.72 -9.50 11.89
CA GLU A 173 -5.14 -9.81 13.26
C GLU A 173 -6.56 -10.38 13.37
N SER A 174 -7.37 -10.24 12.32
CA SER A 174 -8.70 -10.85 12.21
C SER A 174 -8.69 -12.15 11.41
N VAL A 175 -7.49 -12.61 11.00
CA VAL A 175 -7.27 -13.82 10.21
C VAL A 175 -6.52 -14.85 11.05
N ARG A 176 -7.04 -16.08 11.05
CA ARG A 176 -6.34 -17.26 11.54
C ARG A 176 -5.54 -17.87 10.42
N VAL A 177 -4.28 -18.25 10.66
CA VAL A 177 -3.45 -18.89 9.61
C VAL A 177 -4.10 -20.18 9.12
N SER A 178 -4.73 -20.95 10.01
CA SER A 178 -5.49 -22.15 9.68
C SER A 178 -6.60 -21.92 8.65
N LEU A 179 -7.19 -20.72 8.58
CA LEU A 179 -8.22 -20.40 7.58
C LEU A 179 -7.66 -20.42 6.16
N ILE A 180 -6.43 -19.93 5.99
CA ILE A 180 -5.74 -19.90 4.70
C ILE A 180 -5.22 -21.30 4.36
N THR A 181 -4.70 -22.04 5.35
CA THR A 181 -4.09 -23.36 5.15
C THR A 181 -5.10 -24.52 5.10
N ALA A 182 -6.36 -24.31 5.49
CA ALA A 182 -7.36 -25.36 5.57
C ALA A 182 -7.67 -26.05 4.22
N SER A 183 -7.60 -25.32 3.10
CA SER A 183 -7.74 -25.93 1.76
C SER A 183 -7.13 -25.05 0.66
N PRO A 184 -6.88 -25.60 -0.54
CA PRO A 184 -6.24 -24.87 -1.62
C PRO A 184 -7.07 -23.69 -2.15
N TRP A 185 -6.40 -22.62 -2.54
CA TRP A 185 -6.91 -21.45 -3.22
C TRP A 185 -6.50 -21.48 -4.70
N PRO A 186 -7.24 -22.19 -5.56
CA PRO A 186 -6.78 -22.55 -6.91
C PRO A 186 -6.58 -21.38 -7.88
N HIS A 187 -7.11 -20.20 -7.55
CA HIS A 187 -7.05 -19.01 -8.39
C HIS A 187 -6.38 -17.81 -7.72
N LEU A 188 -6.03 -17.89 -6.43
CA LEU A 188 -5.50 -16.75 -5.70
C LEU A 188 -4.09 -16.41 -6.20
N ARG A 189 -3.94 -15.17 -6.67
CA ARG A 189 -2.71 -14.61 -7.22
C ARG A 189 -2.11 -13.55 -6.32
N GLU A 190 -2.93 -12.85 -5.55
CA GLU A 190 -2.48 -11.79 -4.65
C GLU A 190 -3.08 -11.99 -3.27
N LEU A 191 -2.22 -12.12 -2.27
CA LEU A 191 -2.59 -12.16 -0.86
C LEU A 191 -1.93 -10.99 -0.14
N PHE A 192 -2.76 -10.17 0.49
CA PHE A 192 -2.33 -9.03 1.29
C PHE A 192 -2.88 -9.14 2.71
N LEU A 193 -1.98 -9.26 3.67
CA LEU A 193 -2.26 -9.23 5.10
C LEU A 193 -1.65 -7.95 5.68
N TYR A 194 -2.46 -7.09 6.29
CA TYR A 194 -2.02 -5.81 6.86
C TYR A 194 -2.56 -5.60 8.27
N GLY A 195 -2.08 -4.59 9.00
CA GLY A 195 -2.58 -4.29 10.35
C GLY A 195 -1.63 -4.84 11.40
N CYS A 196 -2.08 -5.74 12.27
CA CYS A 196 -1.28 -6.38 13.32
C CYS A 196 -1.07 -7.87 13.03
N CYS A 197 -0.18 -8.54 13.77
CA CYS A 197 0.11 -9.96 13.53
C CYS A 197 -1.16 -10.84 13.51
N PRO A 198 -1.25 -11.82 12.58
CA PRO A 198 -2.36 -12.76 12.53
C PRO A 198 -2.35 -13.75 13.69
N ILE A 199 -3.47 -14.46 13.86
CA ILE A 199 -3.59 -15.54 14.85
C ILE A 199 -2.84 -16.76 14.31
N LEU A 200 -1.66 -17.01 14.88
CA LEU A 200 -0.73 -18.07 14.46
C LEU A 200 -1.11 -19.45 15.03
N ASP A 201 -2.22 -20.02 14.58
CA ASP A 201 -2.68 -21.35 14.97
C ASP A 201 -2.24 -22.48 14.02
N ALA A 202 -1.49 -22.13 12.98
CA ALA A 202 -0.83 -23.05 12.06
C ALA A 202 0.51 -22.44 11.57
N PRO A 203 1.48 -23.24 11.10
CA PRO A 203 2.73 -22.71 10.55
C PRO A 203 2.49 -21.87 9.29
N LEU A 204 3.01 -20.64 9.28
CA LEU A 204 2.85 -19.71 8.16
C LEU A 204 3.34 -20.30 6.83
N LEU A 205 4.46 -21.03 6.86
CA LEU A 205 5.02 -21.67 5.67
C LEU A 205 4.02 -22.55 4.90
N GLN A 206 3.08 -23.20 5.61
CA GLN A 206 2.07 -24.06 4.99
C GLN A 206 1.08 -23.29 4.11
N MET A 207 1.00 -21.96 4.24
CA MET A 207 0.12 -21.16 3.39
C MET A 207 0.53 -21.26 1.93
N PHE A 208 1.83 -21.30 1.63
CA PHE A 208 2.31 -21.32 0.24
C PHE A 208 1.88 -22.59 -0.50
N ASP A 209 1.81 -23.74 0.20
CA ASP A 209 1.30 -25.00 -0.36
C ASP A 209 -0.17 -24.89 -0.82
N MET A 210 -0.95 -24.00 -0.19
CA MET A 210 -2.35 -23.77 -0.53
C MET A 210 -2.55 -22.68 -1.58
N LEU A 211 -1.50 -22.00 -2.04
CA LEU A 211 -1.58 -20.84 -2.94
C LEU A 211 -0.79 -21.07 -4.24
N PRO A 212 -1.14 -22.08 -5.06
CA PRO A 212 -0.30 -22.54 -6.18
C PRO A 212 -0.16 -21.54 -7.34
N LYS A 213 -0.94 -20.45 -7.34
CA LYS A 213 -0.88 -19.39 -8.37
C LYS A 213 -0.44 -18.05 -7.80
N LEU A 214 0.10 -18.02 -6.58
CA LEU A 214 0.51 -16.80 -5.90
C LEU A 214 1.59 -16.10 -6.72
N ARG A 215 1.36 -14.82 -6.99
CA ARG A 215 2.28 -13.91 -7.70
C ARG A 215 2.66 -12.71 -6.85
N ALA A 216 1.79 -12.27 -5.93
CA ALA A 216 2.09 -11.20 -5.01
C ALA A 216 1.74 -11.61 -3.58
N PHE A 217 2.71 -11.47 -2.68
CA PHE A 217 2.53 -11.67 -1.26
C PHE A 217 2.96 -10.43 -0.50
N ILE A 218 2.03 -9.88 0.25
CA ILE A 218 2.25 -8.66 1.05
C ILE A 218 1.87 -9.00 2.49
N LEU A 219 2.84 -8.89 3.38
CA LEU A 219 2.67 -9.02 4.82
C LEU A 219 3.12 -7.71 5.47
N ALA A 220 2.19 -6.78 5.64
CA ALA A 220 2.42 -5.45 6.21
C ALA A 220 1.84 -5.36 7.64
N VAL A 221 2.42 -6.11 8.57
CA VAL A 221 1.91 -6.24 9.94
C VAL A 221 2.81 -5.56 10.97
N ALA A 222 2.18 -4.86 11.92
CA ALA A 222 2.79 -4.33 13.12
C ALA A 222 3.06 -5.46 14.11
N VAL A 223 4.25 -5.43 14.70
CA VAL A 223 4.68 -6.36 15.74
C VAL A 223 4.58 -5.65 17.09
N ALA A 224 3.96 -6.31 18.07
CA ALA A 224 3.80 -5.75 19.41
C ALA A 224 5.17 -5.44 20.04
N ARG A 225 5.25 -4.36 20.83
CA ARG A 225 6.51 -3.94 21.46
C ARG A 225 7.09 -5.08 22.30
N GLY A 226 8.37 -5.36 22.12
CA GLY A 226 9.09 -6.43 22.82
C GLY A 226 8.88 -7.84 22.27
N GLN A 227 8.07 -8.00 21.21
CA GLN A 227 7.96 -9.27 20.49
C GLN A 227 9.01 -9.37 19.38
N ALA A 228 9.35 -10.60 19.00
CA ALA A 228 10.22 -10.84 17.86
C ALA A 228 9.46 -10.64 16.53
N PRO A 229 10.17 -10.24 15.45
CA PRO A 229 9.65 -10.30 14.08
C PRO A 229 9.02 -11.63 13.72
N LEU A 230 8.05 -11.59 12.81
CA LEU A 230 7.44 -12.80 12.26
C LEU A 230 8.45 -13.53 11.36
N ILE A 231 8.54 -14.85 11.52
CA ILE A 231 9.35 -15.74 10.68
C ILE A 231 8.42 -16.58 9.82
N LEU A 232 8.47 -16.38 8.50
CA LEU A 232 7.69 -17.13 7.51
C LEU A 232 8.25 -18.53 7.32
N CYS A 233 9.57 -18.65 7.19
CA CYS A 233 10.26 -19.92 6.97
C CYS A 233 11.37 -20.11 8.02
N PRO A 234 11.10 -20.88 9.09
CA PRO A 234 12.13 -21.23 10.06
C PRO A 234 13.34 -21.91 9.40
N ARG A 235 14.56 -21.55 9.80
CA ARG A 235 15.81 -22.09 9.20
C ARG A 235 15.93 -23.62 9.29
N ASN A 236 15.29 -24.22 10.28
CA ASN A 236 15.26 -25.68 10.49
C ASN A 236 14.05 -26.36 9.83
N SER A 237 13.33 -25.64 8.97
CA SER A 237 12.23 -26.22 8.20
C SER A 237 12.78 -27.31 7.27
N ARG A 238 12.19 -28.51 7.36
CA ARG A 238 12.45 -29.59 6.40
C ARG A 238 11.70 -29.40 5.08
N ARG A 239 10.83 -28.38 5.01
CA ARG A 239 10.00 -28.06 3.86
C ARG A 239 10.48 -26.76 3.23
N SER A 240 10.55 -26.76 1.91
CA SER A 240 10.74 -25.54 1.12
C SER A 240 9.39 -25.03 0.65
N PRO A 241 9.11 -23.73 0.74
CA PRO A 241 7.88 -23.16 0.20
C PRO A 241 7.89 -23.21 -1.33
N ASP A 242 6.75 -23.57 -1.94
CA ASP A 242 6.56 -23.38 -3.38
C ASP A 242 6.13 -21.94 -3.67
N ILE A 243 7.13 -21.08 -3.88
CA ILE A 243 6.96 -19.67 -4.26
C ILE A 243 7.63 -19.33 -5.59
N SER A 244 7.84 -20.34 -6.44
CA SER A 244 8.48 -20.19 -7.76
C SER A 244 7.74 -19.22 -8.70
N GLY A 245 6.41 -19.11 -8.54
CA GLY A 245 5.57 -18.17 -9.30
C GLY A 245 5.54 -16.73 -8.76
N LEU A 246 6.19 -16.46 -7.63
CA LEU A 246 6.15 -15.15 -6.98
C LEU A 246 6.86 -14.09 -7.82
N ARG A 247 6.26 -12.92 -7.93
CA ARG A 247 6.78 -11.75 -8.67
C ARG A 247 6.88 -10.51 -7.80
N ARG A 248 6.05 -10.40 -6.76
CA ARG A 248 6.08 -9.30 -5.81
C ARG A 248 6.10 -9.81 -4.38
N LEU A 249 7.03 -9.32 -3.59
CA LEU A 249 7.18 -9.67 -2.18
C LEU A 249 7.32 -8.39 -1.35
N THR A 250 6.41 -8.20 -0.40
CA THR A 250 6.49 -7.12 0.58
C THR A 250 6.43 -7.71 1.97
N LEU A 251 7.48 -7.50 2.75
CA LEU A 251 7.56 -7.92 4.14
C LEU A 251 7.82 -6.71 5.03
N ALA A 252 6.91 -6.46 5.96
CA ALA A 252 7.11 -5.48 7.01
C ALA A 252 7.69 -6.13 8.27
N SER A 253 8.54 -5.40 8.98
CA SER A 253 9.04 -5.79 10.31
C SER A 253 9.64 -7.21 10.31
N THR A 254 10.40 -7.54 9.25
CA THR A 254 10.95 -8.88 9.00
C THR A 254 12.23 -9.13 9.80
N SER A 255 12.71 -10.38 9.79
CA SER A 255 13.99 -10.77 10.40
C SER A 255 15.02 -11.09 9.32
N PRO A 256 16.28 -10.68 9.47
CA PRO A 256 17.37 -11.13 8.59
C PRO A 256 17.63 -12.64 8.71
N LYS A 257 17.05 -13.30 9.73
CA LYS A 257 17.16 -14.74 9.95
C LYS A 257 16.08 -15.56 9.27
N ASP A 258 15.08 -14.93 8.64
CA ASP A 258 14.01 -15.63 7.95
C ASP A 258 14.55 -16.44 6.75
N GLY A 259 14.27 -17.74 6.73
CA GLY A 259 14.71 -18.63 5.65
C GLY A 259 13.99 -18.39 4.34
N ILE A 260 12.92 -17.57 4.31
CA ILE A 260 12.13 -17.31 3.11
C ILE A 260 12.98 -16.70 1.99
N PHE A 261 14.00 -15.92 2.35
CA PHE A 261 14.88 -15.22 1.41
C PHE A 261 15.74 -16.16 0.56
N VAL A 262 16.04 -17.36 1.07
CA VAL A 262 16.74 -18.41 0.32
C VAL A 262 15.87 -18.97 -0.82
N HIS A 263 14.55 -18.85 -0.70
CA HIS A 263 13.57 -19.42 -1.62
C HIS A 263 12.97 -18.40 -2.58
N VAL A 264 13.36 -17.12 -2.49
CA VAL A 264 12.87 -16.08 -3.40
C VAL A 264 13.25 -16.44 -4.84
N PRO A 265 12.31 -16.40 -5.81
CA PRO A 265 12.62 -16.72 -7.20
C PRO A 265 13.49 -15.63 -7.85
N PRO A 266 14.40 -15.99 -8.77
CA PRO A 266 15.20 -15.00 -9.51
C PRO A 266 14.35 -14.12 -10.44
N GLU A 267 13.14 -14.54 -10.79
CA GLU A 267 12.15 -13.76 -11.55
C GLU A 267 11.35 -12.78 -10.68
N LEU A 268 11.73 -12.54 -9.42
CA LEU A 268 11.09 -11.52 -8.59
C LEU A 268 11.27 -10.14 -9.25
N GLU A 269 10.16 -9.43 -9.44
CA GLU A 269 10.09 -8.12 -10.11
C GLU A 269 10.06 -6.98 -9.09
N GLU A 270 9.40 -7.18 -7.94
CA GLU A 270 9.26 -6.16 -6.91
C GLU A 270 9.56 -6.73 -5.51
N LEU A 271 10.40 -6.02 -4.74
CA LEU A 271 10.75 -6.34 -3.36
C LEU A 271 10.57 -5.11 -2.48
N SER A 272 9.83 -5.25 -1.38
CA SER A 272 9.75 -4.23 -0.34
C SER A 272 10.11 -4.83 1.02
N LEU A 273 11.22 -4.38 1.61
CA LEU A 273 11.59 -4.66 3.00
C LEU A 273 11.33 -3.39 3.80
N ARG A 274 10.22 -3.37 4.53
CA ARG A 274 9.68 -2.15 5.12
C ARG A 274 9.32 -2.30 6.59
N ASP A 275 8.82 -1.23 7.17
CA ASP A 275 8.36 -1.12 8.55
C ASP A 275 6.84 -0.92 8.61
N VAL A 276 6.21 -1.42 9.68
CA VAL A 276 4.83 -1.14 10.05
C VAL A 276 4.71 -1.07 11.58
N PRO A 277 4.10 -0.02 12.15
CA PRO A 277 3.72 1.23 11.49
C PRO A 277 4.96 1.97 10.94
N ARG A 278 4.76 2.85 9.96
CA ARG A 278 5.85 3.64 9.35
C ARG A 278 6.58 4.46 10.39
N PHE A 279 7.89 4.33 10.48
CA PHE A 279 8.77 4.97 11.45
C PHE A 279 8.66 6.48 11.38
N TYR A 280 8.60 7.04 10.17
CA TYR A 280 8.41 8.48 9.99
C TYR A 280 7.08 9.02 10.56
N THR A 281 6.08 8.17 10.84
CA THR A 281 4.80 8.59 11.47
C THR A 281 4.84 8.61 12.99
N ARG A 282 5.94 8.11 13.61
CA ARG A 282 6.05 7.99 15.06
C ARG A 282 6.30 9.32 15.73
N SER A 283 5.92 9.41 17.01
CA SER A 283 6.23 10.58 17.81
C SER A 283 7.70 10.56 18.20
N PRO A 284 8.42 11.69 18.06
CA PRO A 284 9.82 11.71 18.44
C PRO A 284 10.07 11.50 19.93
N TRP A 285 9.05 11.70 20.77
CA TRP A 285 9.16 11.46 22.20
C TRP A 285 8.80 10.02 22.59
N GLY A 286 8.35 9.19 21.64
CA GLY A 286 7.97 7.79 21.88
C GLY A 286 6.79 7.65 22.85
N ARG A 287 5.97 8.70 23.01
CA ARG A 287 4.89 8.76 24.01
C ARG A 287 3.50 8.51 23.45
N THR A 288 3.37 8.21 22.16
CA THR A 288 2.04 7.90 21.60
C THR A 288 1.60 6.49 22.01
N PRO A 289 0.28 6.23 22.07
CA PRO A 289 -0.22 4.87 22.23
C PRO A 289 0.36 3.90 21.20
N LEU A 290 0.56 4.36 19.95
CA LEU A 290 1.20 3.60 18.89
C LEU A 290 2.63 3.17 19.26
N ASP A 291 3.43 4.11 19.77
CA ASP A 291 4.82 3.85 20.18
C ASP A 291 4.92 2.89 21.36
N GLN A 292 3.97 2.97 22.28
CA GLN A 292 3.90 2.10 23.45
C GLN A 292 3.42 0.69 23.09
N ALA A 293 2.48 0.56 22.15
CA ALA A 293 1.89 -0.72 21.76
C ALA A 293 2.79 -1.53 20.81
N TYR A 294 3.48 -0.88 19.87
CA TYR A 294 4.19 -1.57 18.78
C TYR A 294 5.66 -1.19 18.67
N GLY A 295 6.51 -2.20 18.40
CA GLY A 295 7.94 -2.02 18.18
C GLY A 295 8.27 -1.53 16.76
N THR A 296 9.40 -0.84 16.61
CA THR A 296 10.02 -0.57 15.31
C THR A 296 11.00 -1.68 15.01
N HIS A 297 10.67 -2.58 14.09
CA HIS A 297 11.61 -3.57 13.58
C HIS A 297 12.16 -3.07 12.24
N VAL A 298 12.97 -2.02 12.32
CA VAL A 298 13.72 -1.52 11.16
C VAL A 298 15.05 -2.27 11.11
N LEU A 299 15.39 -2.79 9.94
CA LEU A 299 16.64 -3.54 9.72
C LEU A 299 17.81 -2.57 9.66
N SER A 300 19.00 -2.98 10.07
CA SER A 300 20.21 -2.22 9.75
C SER A 300 20.62 -2.43 8.27
N CYS A 301 21.47 -1.55 7.73
CA CYS A 301 22.04 -1.76 6.39
C CYS A 301 22.79 -3.10 6.28
N GLY A 302 23.55 -3.48 7.31
CA GLY A 302 24.21 -4.78 7.42
C GLY A 302 23.24 -5.96 7.45
N ASP A 303 22.11 -5.84 8.15
CA ASP A 303 21.05 -6.86 8.16
C ASP A 303 20.47 -7.04 6.75
N VAL A 304 20.14 -5.96 6.04
CA VAL A 304 19.63 -6.03 4.67
C VAL A 304 20.67 -6.61 3.72
N LEU A 305 21.94 -6.24 3.86
CA LEU A 305 23.02 -6.83 3.06
C LEU A 305 23.13 -8.34 3.29
N SER A 306 22.95 -8.80 4.54
CA SER A 306 22.92 -10.23 4.85
C SER A 306 21.75 -10.94 4.17
N ILE A 307 20.57 -10.31 4.11
CA ILE A 307 19.39 -10.83 3.40
C ILE A 307 19.70 -10.98 1.90
N PHE A 308 20.18 -9.92 1.25
CA PHE A 308 20.51 -9.95 -0.19
C PHE A 308 21.56 -11.01 -0.53
N ARG A 309 22.54 -11.24 0.36
CA ARG A 309 23.56 -12.29 0.20
C ARG A 309 22.99 -13.71 0.25
N THR A 310 21.82 -13.91 0.86
CA THR A 310 21.13 -15.22 0.88
C THR A 310 20.22 -15.46 -0.31
N MET A 311 19.78 -14.39 -0.98
CA MET A 311 18.93 -14.47 -2.16
C MET A 311 19.73 -14.91 -3.39
N PRO A 312 19.07 -15.52 -4.39
CA PRO A 312 19.67 -15.62 -5.72
C PRO A 312 19.86 -14.22 -6.31
N ARG A 313 20.65 -14.12 -7.39
CA ARG A 313 20.75 -12.85 -8.14
C ARG A 313 19.38 -12.47 -8.70
N LEU A 314 18.90 -11.28 -8.34
CA LEU A 314 17.58 -10.79 -8.70
C LEU A 314 17.65 -9.91 -9.95
N ALA A 315 18.08 -10.51 -11.08
CA ALA A 315 18.30 -9.77 -12.32
C ALA A 315 17.00 -9.18 -12.92
N ALA A 316 15.82 -9.73 -12.57
CA ALA A 316 14.52 -9.24 -13.02
C ALA A 316 13.92 -8.15 -12.10
N LEU A 317 14.56 -7.87 -10.96
CA LEU A 317 14.05 -6.91 -9.98
C LEU A 317 14.10 -5.50 -10.58
N ASN A 318 12.92 -4.90 -10.74
CA ASN A 318 12.76 -3.57 -11.34
C ASN A 318 12.25 -2.52 -10.34
N HIS A 319 11.67 -2.95 -9.21
CA HIS A 319 11.26 -2.09 -8.11
C HIS A 319 11.79 -2.61 -6.77
N LEU A 320 12.42 -1.72 -6.00
CA LEU A 320 12.93 -2.01 -4.68
C LEU A 320 12.51 -0.90 -3.70
N GLU A 321 11.93 -1.29 -2.57
CA GLU A 321 11.72 -0.43 -1.41
C GLU A 321 12.53 -0.99 -0.23
N LEU A 322 13.36 -0.15 0.37
CA LEU A 322 14.11 -0.47 1.58
C LEU A 322 13.88 0.56 2.66
N VAL A 323 13.63 0.06 3.87
CA VAL A 323 13.58 0.84 5.09
C VAL A 323 14.65 0.34 6.05
N VAL A 324 15.64 1.19 6.33
CA VAL A 324 16.84 0.82 7.08
C VAL A 324 17.17 1.83 8.17
N ILE A 325 17.84 1.33 9.20
CA ILE A 325 18.69 2.11 10.10
C ILE A 325 20.10 2.06 9.51
N GLU A 326 20.73 3.22 9.40
CA GLU A 326 22.12 3.31 8.95
C GLU A 326 23.10 2.56 9.86
N ASP A 327 24.12 2.00 9.24
CA ASP A 327 25.31 1.47 9.88
C ASP A 327 26.50 1.57 8.89
N GLU A 328 27.67 1.07 9.27
CA GLU A 328 28.88 1.14 8.45
C GLU A 328 28.80 0.42 7.09
N HIS A 329 27.75 -0.37 6.83
CA HIS A 329 27.57 -1.15 5.61
C HIS A 329 26.68 -0.47 4.57
N GLU A 330 26.25 0.79 4.76
CA GLU A 330 25.32 1.44 3.83
C GLU A 330 25.84 1.47 2.38
N LEU A 331 27.09 1.90 2.16
CA LEU A 331 27.67 1.94 0.81
C LEU A 331 27.91 0.54 0.23
N ASP A 332 28.29 -0.42 1.08
CA ASP A 332 28.48 -1.82 0.67
C ASP A 332 27.14 -2.45 0.24
N LEU A 333 26.06 -2.14 0.95
CA LEU A 333 24.71 -2.54 0.59
C LEU A 333 24.32 -2.01 -0.79
N LEU A 334 24.47 -0.70 -1.01
CA LEU A 334 24.12 -0.07 -2.29
C LEU A 334 24.93 -0.64 -3.45
N ALA A 335 26.24 -0.80 -3.26
CA ALA A 335 27.11 -1.42 -4.27
C ALA A 335 26.72 -2.87 -4.56
N TYR A 336 26.36 -3.66 -3.54
CA TYR A 336 25.92 -5.03 -3.70
C TYR A 336 24.59 -5.11 -4.49
N ILE A 337 23.62 -4.24 -4.17
CA ILE A 337 22.34 -4.19 -4.87
C ILE A 337 22.56 -3.79 -6.34
N ALA A 338 23.35 -2.75 -6.61
CA ALA A 338 23.65 -2.30 -7.97
C ALA A 338 24.25 -3.44 -8.83
N GLY A 339 25.15 -4.25 -8.24
CA GLY A 339 25.73 -5.41 -8.90
C GLY A 339 24.78 -6.60 -9.06
N SER A 340 23.80 -6.76 -8.17
CA SER A 340 22.90 -7.93 -8.14
C SER A 340 21.56 -7.70 -8.85
N CYS A 341 21.12 -6.45 -8.98
CA CYS A 341 19.82 -6.03 -9.49
C CYS A 341 19.99 -5.10 -10.70
N SER A 342 20.54 -5.61 -11.80
CA SER A 342 20.93 -4.79 -12.96
C SER A 342 19.77 -4.12 -13.70
N GLN A 343 18.55 -4.61 -13.54
CA GLN A 343 17.33 -4.03 -14.13
C GLN A 343 16.57 -3.10 -13.19
N LEU A 344 17.14 -2.75 -12.03
CA LEU A 344 16.46 -1.92 -11.04
C LEU A 344 16.18 -0.53 -11.63
N ALA A 345 14.91 -0.25 -11.88
CA ALA A 345 14.43 0.98 -12.51
C ALA A 345 13.84 1.96 -11.50
N SER A 346 13.30 1.46 -10.40
CA SER A 346 12.70 2.25 -9.33
C SER A 346 13.25 1.85 -7.98
N PHE A 347 13.82 2.80 -7.25
CA PHE A 347 14.37 2.58 -5.91
C PHE A 347 13.78 3.57 -4.91
N GLU A 348 13.11 3.03 -3.89
CA GLU A 348 12.60 3.76 -2.73
C GLU A 348 13.45 3.44 -1.51
N PHE A 349 14.12 4.45 -0.96
CA PHE A 349 15.09 4.30 0.11
C PHE A 349 14.73 5.20 1.29
N HIS A 350 14.38 4.57 2.40
CA HIS A 350 14.16 5.20 3.69
C HIS A 350 15.34 4.85 4.59
N CYS A 351 16.16 5.84 4.94
CA CYS A 351 17.32 5.65 5.80
C CYS A 351 17.19 6.54 7.04
N TYR A 352 17.18 5.92 8.21
CA TYR A 352 17.07 6.59 9.51
C TYR A 352 18.36 6.48 10.30
N ARG A 353 18.66 7.53 11.08
CA ARG A 353 19.85 7.56 11.93
C ARG A 353 19.81 6.54 13.06
N ASN A 354 20.96 5.95 13.36
CA ASN A 354 21.10 5.00 14.46
C ASN A 354 21.35 5.75 15.77
N VAL A 355 20.29 6.30 16.34
CA VAL A 355 20.32 7.06 17.59
C VAL A 355 19.41 6.42 18.63
N SER A 356 19.92 6.27 19.85
CA SER A 356 19.15 5.75 20.99
C SER A 356 18.30 6.82 21.66
N GLU A 357 18.81 8.05 21.75
CA GLU A 357 18.15 9.16 22.42
C GLU A 357 18.02 10.37 21.51
N TYR A 358 17.02 11.19 21.81
CA TYR A 358 16.72 12.39 21.04
C TYR A 358 17.86 13.42 21.09
N ASP A 359 18.51 13.58 22.24
CA ASP A 359 19.58 14.57 22.42
C ASP A 359 20.84 14.20 21.62
N ASP A 360 21.03 12.92 21.30
CA ASP A 360 22.14 12.44 20.47
C ASP A 360 21.97 12.81 18.99
N LEU A 361 20.73 13.04 18.51
CA LEU A 361 20.45 13.39 17.10
C LEU A 361 21.07 14.71 16.65
N VAL A 362 21.18 15.67 17.56
CA VAL A 362 21.71 17.01 17.24
C VAL A 362 23.23 16.93 17.00
N SER A 363 23.90 15.97 17.63
CA SER A 363 25.35 15.78 17.55
C SER A 363 25.77 14.63 16.64
N ALA A 364 24.83 13.77 16.23
CA ALA A 364 25.10 12.63 15.37
C ALA A 364 25.54 13.10 13.97
N PRO A 365 26.69 12.59 13.46
CA PRO A 365 27.10 12.88 12.09
C PRO A 365 26.08 12.38 11.07
N LEU A 366 26.16 12.91 9.85
CA LEU A 366 25.41 12.40 8.70
C LEU A 366 25.68 10.91 8.51
N ALA A 367 24.60 10.14 8.32
CA ALA A 367 24.66 8.72 8.05
C ALA A 367 25.51 8.37 6.82
N VAL A 368 25.09 8.94 5.69
CA VAL A 368 25.87 8.97 4.45
C VAL A 368 25.79 10.39 3.89
N PRO A 369 26.93 11.04 3.61
CA PRO A 369 26.94 12.30 2.91
C PRO A 369 26.17 12.18 1.59
N LEU A 370 25.30 13.14 1.30
CA LEU A 370 24.43 13.11 0.12
C LEU A 370 25.20 12.92 -1.20
N ASP A 371 26.42 13.44 -1.29
CA ASP A 371 27.31 13.23 -2.44
C ASP A 371 27.77 11.77 -2.58
N ALA A 372 28.03 11.09 -1.47
CA ALA A 372 28.39 9.68 -1.46
C ALA A 372 27.19 8.81 -1.86
N LEU A 373 25.99 9.13 -1.37
CA LEU A 373 24.76 8.49 -1.81
C LEU A 373 24.53 8.69 -3.31
N GLY A 374 24.67 9.93 -3.81
CA GLY A 374 24.55 10.23 -5.24
C GLY A 374 25.51 9.41 -6.09
N LYS A 375 26.78 9.30 -5.69
CA LYS A 375 27.78 8.45 -6.35
C LYS A 375 27.40 6.97 -6.31
N ALA A 376 26.86 6.48 -5.20
CA ALA A 376 26.40 5.10 -5.09
C ALA A 376 25.21 4.83 -6.03
N LEU A 377 24.22 5.73 -6.08
CA LEU A 377 23.07 5.63 -6.98
C LEU A 377 23.47 5.72 -8.47
N ALA A 378 24.54 6.44 -8.80
CA ALA A 378 25.08 6.50 -10.15
C ALA A 378 25.62 5.14 -10.64
N THR A 379 25.84 4.17 -9.74
CA THR A 379 26.26 2.81 -10.12
C THR A 379 25.12 1.93 -10.65
N PHE A 380 23.86 2.38 -10.54
CA PHE A 380 22.69 1.63 -11.00
C PHE A 380 22.38 1.99 -12.46
N PRO A 381 22.66 1.10 -13.43
CA PRO A 381 22.64 1.46 -14.86
C PRO A 381 21.22 1.68 -15.41
N SER A 382 20.23 1.04 -14.79
CA SER A 382 18.84 1.07 -15.25
C SER A 382 17.95 2.00 -14.45
N LEU A 383 18.50 2.70 -13.45
CA LEU A 383 17.73 3.48 -12.50
C LEU A 383 17.08 4.69 -13.18
N ARG A 384 15.77 4.83 -13.03
CA ARG A 384 14.95 5.90 -13.62
C ARG A 384 14.24 6.73 -12.57
N VAL A 385 13.78 6.11 -11.49
CA VAL A 385 13.03 6.79 -10.43
C VAL A 385 13.66 6.50 -9.09
N VAL A 386 13.97 7.56 -8.36
CA VAL A 386 14.49 7.47 -6.99
C VAL A 386 13.53 8.18 -6.04
N ARG A 387 13.15 7.51 -4.95
CA ARG A 387 12.31 8.05 -3.88
C ARG A 387 13.08 8.00 -2.58
N LEU A 388 13.35 9.15 -1.97
CA LEU A 388 14.21 9.27 -0.79
C LEU A 388 13.46 9.80 0.42
N ASN A 389 13.66 9.12 1.53
CA ASN A 389 13.35 9.60 2.86
C ASN A 389 14.60 9.46 3.72
N ILE A 390 15.41 10.51 3.76
CA ILE A 390 16.71 10.50 4.43
C ILE A 390 16.69 11.50 5.57
N ASP A 391 17.12 11.05 6.74
CA ASP A 391 17.29 11.86 7.93
C ASP A 391 18.65 12.62 7.88
N LEU A 392 18.65 13.93 7.59
CA LEU A 392 19.86 14.76 7.62
C LEU A 392 19.91 15.60 8.92
N PRO A 393 21.09 15.88 9.51
CA PRO A 393 21.25 16.51 10.83
C PRO A 393 20.85 17.99 10.89
N TRP A 394 20.53 18.61 9.75
CA TRP A 394 20.14 20.03 9.67
C TRP A 394 18.65 20.26 9.95
N SER A 395 17.90 19.18 10.15
CA SER A 395 16.51 19.21 10.58
C SER A 395 16.41 18.55 11.94
N GLU A 396 15.88 19.26 12.93
CA GLU A 396 15.60 18.72 14.27
C GLU A 396 14.74 17.44 14.26
N PHE A 397 14.19 17.04 13.13
CA PHE A 397 13.61 15.72 12.90
C PHE A 397 13.80 15.38 11.43
N THR A 398 13.71 14.11 11.07
CA THR A 398 13.08 13.71 9.81
C THR A 398 11.84 14.57 9.61
N ILE A 399 11.97 15.61 8.80
CA ILE A 399 11.02 16.71 8.67
C ILE A 399 10.71 17.41 10.02
N SER A 400 11.62 18.32 10.36
CA SER A 400 11.42 19.50 11.19
C SER A 400 9.95 19.86 11.50
N GLN A 401 9.66 20.11 12.77
CA GLN A 401 8.41 20.76 13.23
C GLN A 401 8.21 22.15 12.61
N TYR A 402 9.25 22.68 11.96
CA TYR A 402 9.18 23.71 10.95
C TYR A 402 9.03 23.04 9.58
N TYR A 403 7.85 23.18 8.97
CA TYR A 403 7.56 23.07 7.53
C TYR A 403 8.80 23.20 6.65
N ASP A 404 8.83 22.58 5.44
CA ASP A 404 9.83 22.79 4.38
C ASP A 404 10.11 24.30 4.15
N ARG A 405 10.86 24.91 5.06
CA ARG A 405 11.07 26.34 5.19
C ARG A 405 12.19 26.57 4.21
N GLY A 406 11.91 27.44 3.25
CA GLY A 406 12.95 27.91 2.36
C GLY A 406 14.16 28.32 3.19
N PHE A 407 15.35 27.93 2.74
CA PHE A 407 16.58 28.57 3.16
C PHE A 407 16.47 30.08 2.86
N GLY A 408 17.38 30.90 3.39
CA GLY A 408 17.37 32.35 3.14
C GLY A 408 17.44 32.74 1.65
N ASP A 409 17.77 31.79 0.77
CA ASP A 409 17.81 31.91 -0.68
C ASP A 409 16.53 31.44 -1.40
N GLY A 410 15.51 30.96 -0.66
CA GLY A 410 14.24 30.47 -1.20
C GLY A 410 14.24 29.00 -1.67
N SER A 411 15.38 28.30 -1.65
CA SER A 411 15.42 26.85 -1.93
C SER A 411 14.88 26.06 -0.75
N THR A 412 14.29 24.89 -0.99
CA THR A 412 13.80 24.04 0.09
C THR A 412 14.71 22.85 0.35
N TYR A 413 14.64 22.25 1.53
CA TYR A 413 15.47 21.09 1.89
C TYR A 413 15.30 19.95 0.89
N ALA A 414 14.04 19.67 0.55
CA ALA A 414 13.71 18.60 -0.39
C ALA A 414 14.20 18.91 -1.81
N GLN A 415 14.22 20.18 -2.19
CA GLN A 415 14.82 20.63 -3.45
C GLN A 415 16.34 20.44 -3.47
N THR A 416 17.04 20.73 -2.37
CA THR A 416 18.49 20.49 -2.28
C THR A 416 18.82 19.00 -2.45
N ILE A 417 18.09 18.10 -1.78
CA ILE A 417 18.24 16.65 -1.98
C ILE A 417 18.02 16.29 -3.44
N ALA A 418 16.90 16.72 -4.01
CA ALA A 418 16.57 16.42 -5.39
C ALA A 418 17.65 16.90 -6.37
N GLN A 419 18.19 18.12 -6.18
CA GLN A 419 19.21 18.70 -7.04
C GLN A 419 20.54 17.96 -6.95
N THR A 420 21.01 17.64 -5.75
CA THR A 420 22.27 16.91 -5.58
C THR A 420 22.20 15.52 -6.21
N ILE A 421 21.08 14.81 -6.01
CA ILE A 421 20.87 13.48 -6.59
C ILE A 421 20.76 13.54 -8.11
N ALA A 422 19.99 14.49 -8.64
CA ALA A 422 19.83 14.65 -10.09
C ALA A 422 21.15 15.03 -10.77
N ARG A 423 22.02 15.82 -10.13
CA ARG A 423 23.37 16.11 -10.63
C ARG A 423 24.27 14.87 -10.64
N ALA A 424 24.17 14.02 -9.63
CA ALA A 424 24.95 12.79 -9.55
C ALA A 424 24.44 11.70 -10.52
N VAL A 425 23.14 11.71 -10.82
CA VAL A 425 22.44 10.70 -11.63
C VAL A 425 21.57 11.40 -12.68
N PRO A 426 22.17 12.01 -13.73
CA PRO A 426 21.44 12.86 -14.68
C PRO A 426 20.44 12.11 -15.57
N TRP A 427 20.53 10.78 -15.66
CA TRP A 427 19.64 9.95 -16.49
C TRP A 427 18.36 9.49 -15.79
N LEU A 428 18.10 9.97 -14.57
CA LEU A 428 16.82 9.76 -13.90
C LEU A 428 15.69 10.42 -14.70
N ASP A 429 14.51 9.83 -14.67
CA ASP A 429 13.27 10.47 -15.12
C ASP A 429 12.69 11.34 -13.99
N ALA A 430 12.82 10.88 -12.73
CA ALA A 430 12.29 11.59 -11.58
C ALA A 430 13.05 11.32 -10.28
N VAL A 431 13.11 12.36 -9.45
CA VAL A 431 13.50 12.28 -8.03
C VAL A 431 12.30 12.66 -7.18
N CYS A 432 12.00 11.86 -6.18
CA CYS A 432 10.98 12.14 -5.18
C CYS A 432 11.62 12.21 -3.80
N VAL A 433 11.18 13.17 -2.99
CA VAL A 433 11.64 13.32 -1.61
C VAL A 433 10.42 13.36 -0.71
N LEU A 434 10.43 12.54 0.34
CA LEU A 434 9.35 12.52 1.34
C LEU A 434 9.43 13.79 2.18
N VAL A 435 8.33 14.52 2.25
CA VAL A 435 8.19 15.71 3.08
C VAL A 435 6.94 15.61 3.93
N ARG A 436 6.95 16.25 5.09
CA ARG A 436 5.76 16.54 5.90
C ARG A 436 5.25 17.91 5.52
N ASP A 437 3.99 18.00 5.14
CA ASP A 437 3.39 19.27 4.77
C ASP A 437 2.77 20.01 5.95
N ALA A 438 2.17 21.16 5.65
CA ALA A 438 1.62 22.01 6.69
C ALA A 438 0.43 21.44 7.45
N SER A 439 -0.19 20.39 6.93
CA SER A 439 -1.28 19.67 7.58
C SER A 439 -0.77 18.47 8.38
N ASN A 440 0.55 18.38 8.63
CA ASN A 440 1.23 17.24 9.24
C ASN A 440 1.10 15.93 8.43
N LEU A 441 0.78 16.02 7.14
CA LEU A 441 0.66 14.86 6.27
C LEU A 441 1.98 14.61 5.54
N TYR A 442 2.40 13.35 5.51
CA TYR A 442 3.55 12.92 4.72
C TYR A 442 3.15 12.83 3.26
N ARG A 443 3.96 13.41 2.38
CA ARG A 443 3.76 13.39 0.93
C ARG A 443 5.09 13.35 0.21
N TRP A 444 5.07 12.74 -0.96
CA TRP A 444 6.19 12.78 -1.89
C TRP A 444 6.13 14.05 -2.70
N ASN A 445 7.12 14.93 -2.53
CA ASN A 445 7.40 15.97 -3.51
C ASN A 445 8.18 15.33 -4.66
N MET A 446 7.82 15.65 -5.90
CA MET A 446 8.38 15.03 -7.10
C MET A 446 8.94 16.10 -8.02
N TRP A 447 10.13 15.84 -8.55
CA TRP A 447 10.77 16.64 -9.59
C TRP A 447 11.08 15.74 -10.78
N THR A 448 10.79 16.23 -11.98
CA THR A 448 11.29 15.61 -13.22
C THR A 448 12.69 16.12 -13.49
N VAL A 449 13.58 15.23 -13.90
CA VAL A 449 14.96 15.55 -14.26
C VAL A 449 15.01 15.75 -15.78
N ASP A 450 15.47 16.91 -16.22
CA ASP A 450 15.67 17.23 -17.64
C ASP A 450 17.13 17.64 -17.84
N GLU A 451 17.86 16.88 -18.66
CA GLU A 451 19.24 17.19 -19.01
C GLU A 451 19.25 18.12 -20.23
N ARG A 452 19.40 19.43 -19.99
CA ARG A 452 19.46 20.44 -21.05
C ARG A 452 20.84 21.08 -21.09
N CYS A 453 21.54 20.94 -22.21
CA CYS A 453 22.81 21.61 -22.48
C CYS A 453 23.91 21.39 -21.41
N GLY A 454 23.94 20.21 -20.79
CA GLY A 454 24.91 19.87 -19.74
C GLY A 454 24.54 20.36 -18.33
N ASP A 455 23.43 21.07 -18.17
CA ASP A 455 22.86 21.43 -16.87
C ASP A 455 21.64 20.57 -16.56
N VAL A 456 21.59 20.05 -15.33
CA VAL A 456 20.45 19.29 -14.82
C VAL A 456 19.40 20.26 -14.29
N GLN A 457 18.25 20.35 -14.97
CA GLN A 457 17.11 21.14 -14.53
C GLN A 457 16.07 20.27 -13.83
N LEU A 458 15.57 20.77 -12.71
CA LEU A 458 14.43 20.17 -12.01
C LEU A 458 13.17 20.98 -12.28
N THR A 459 12.15 20.31 -12.79
CA THR A 459 10.80 20.89 -12.85
C THR A 459 9.97 20.26 -11.75
N ALA A 460 9.52 21.06 -10.79
CA ALA A 460 8.60 20.60 -9.76
C ALA A 460 7.30 20.15 -10.43
N PHE A 461 6.84 18.94 -10.10
CA PHE A 461 5.58 18.44 -10.64
C PHE A 461 4.42 19.20 -9.99
N GLU A 462 3.86 20.20 -10.68
CA GLU A 462 2.62 20.83 -10.24
C GLU A 462 1.49 19.80 -10.31
N ARG A 463 1.01 19.38 -9.14
CA ARG A 463 -0.20 18.57 -9.04
C ARG A 463 -1.33 19.29 -9.76
N LEU A 464 -1.77 18.75 -10.90
CA LEU A 464 -3.14 18.93 -11.35
C LEU A 464 -4.04 18.46 -10.20
N ARG A 465 -4.62 19.40 -9.45
CA ARG A 465 -5.51 19.14 -8.31
C ARG A 465 -6.58 18.12 -8.73
N GLY A 466 -6.42 16.85 -8.37
CA GLY A 466 -7.43 15.83 -8.66
C GLY A 466 -6.93 14.42 -8.94
N VAL A 467 -5.66 14.22 -9.30
CA VAL A 467 -5.11 12.87 -9.49
C VAL A 467 -4.57 12.36 -8.15
N GLN A 468 -5.42 11.68 -7.39
CA GLN A 468 -4.93 10.72 -6.40
C GLN A 468 -4.33 9.57 -7.20
N TYR A 469 -3.00 9.49 -7.26
CA TYR A 469 -2.36 8.20 -7.51
C TYR A 469 -2.93 7.22 -6.49
N LYS A 470 -3.26 6.00 -6.91
CA LYS A 470 -3.61 4.92 -5.99
C LYS A 470 -2.41 4.75 -5.04
N GLN A 471 -2.45 5.42 -3.89
CA GLN A 471 -1.59 5.15 -2.76
C GLN A 471 -1.98 3.76 -2.25
N THR A 472 -1.40 2.74 -2.86
CA THR A 472 -1.15 1.48 -2.16
C THR A 472 0.05 1.61 -1.21
N SER A 473 0.73 2.77 -1.20
CA SER A 473 1.92 3.08 -0.38
C SER A 473 1.62 3.46 1.07
N ASP A 474 0.36 3.75 1.42
CA ASP A 474 -0.02 4.30 2.73
C ASP A 474 -0.73 3.28 3.64
N ILE A 475 -0.59 1.98 3.35
CA ILE A 475 -0.92 0.90 4.29
C ILE A 475 0.38 0.34 4.79
#